data_AF-A0A1S2F339-F1
#
_entry.id   AF-A0A1S2F339-F1
#
_cell.length_a   1.000
_cell.length_b   1.000
_cell.length_c   1.000
_cell.angle_alpha   90.00
_cell.angle_beta   90.00
_cell.angle_gamma   90.00
#
_symmetry.space_group_name_H-M   'P 1'
#
loop_
_entity.id
_entity.type
_entity.pdbx_description
1 polymer ?
#
loop_
_entity_poly.entity_id
_entity_poly.type
_entity_poly.pdbx_seq_one_letter_code
_entity_poly.pdbx_strand_id
1 'polypeptide(L)'
;MWSEISKLIGANPITTLVIIIAGTSTIWMYKEFKEMINQNNKAKINNINEKIRVYSQLQASTAGLLHDKGHRELKLSLINKIGDFSPFLSEDVRRVVMDYHRYGDPAYLETMLAFIEVDMRKLEEDKKRLSEYDSSTDVEGFIKRLSDPFKPIMMIWLLLWFLLLGYIKYQSQDTWYSKLFVGSFLTSIFVSAIAILAVITLIKSNVRDKGRTYKWFLFGYIILSPVLIFIYEGLSILSLVTQIVSFYLLIRIQKNKKNMIITFD
;
A
#
# COMPACT_ATOMS: atom_id res chain seq x y z
N MET A 1 -3.74 -38.88 -19.22
CA MET A 1 -3.58 -37.70 -18.33
C MET A 1 -3.76 -38.01 -16.85
N TRP A 2 -4.96 -38.18 -16.27
CA TRP A 2 -5.08 -38.40 -14.81
C TRP A 2 -4.45 -39.71 -14.31
N SER A 3 -4.47 -40.78 -15.11
CA SER A 3 -3.79 -42.06 -14.79
C SER A 3 -2.26 -42.01 -14.92
N GLU A 4 -1.73 -41.06 -15.68
CA GLU A 4 -0.28 -40.84 -15.82
C GLU A 4 0.23 -39.97 -14.68
N ILE A 5 -0.54 -38.95 -14.29
CA ILE A 5 -0.30 -38.15 -13.09
C ILE A 5 -0.33 -39.05 -11.84
N SER A 6 -1.31 -39.97 -11.73
CA SER A 6 -1.36 -40.90 -10.61
C SER A 6 -0.22 -41.92 -10.61
N LYS A 7 0.24 -42.38 -11.79
CA LYS A 7 1.45 -43.22 -11.90
C LYS A 7 2.72 -42.47 -11.53
N LEU A 8 2.86 -41.19 -11.90
CA LEU A 8 4.00 -40.34 -11.53
C LEU A 8 4.04 -40.10 -10.01
N ILE A 9 2.87 -39.91 -9.41
CA ILE A 9 2.68 -39.78 -7.95
C ILE A 9 2.88 -41.13 -7.23
N GLY A 10 2.62 -42.25 -7.88
CA GLY A 10 2.91 -43.58 -7.32
C GLY A 10 4.38 -44.00 -7.39
N ALA A 11 5.14 -43.48 -8.36
CA ALA A 11 6.47 -43.99 -8.70
C ALA A 11 7.62 -43.44 -7.85
N ASN A 12 7.47 -42.27 -7.22
CA ASN A 12 8.51 -41.69 -6.37
C ASN A 12 7.89 -40.99 -5.15
N PRO A 13 8.02 -41.57 -3.94
CA PRO A 13 7.37 -41.08 -2.72
C PRO A 13 7.82 -39.68 -2.31
N ILE A 14 9.04 -39.26 -2.70
CA ILE A 14 9.57 -37.93 -2.38
C ILE A 14 8.84 -36.86 -3.17
N THR A 15 8.69 -37.05 -4.49
CA THR A 15 7.93 -36.11 -5.36
C THR A 15 6.49 -35.97 -4.91
N THR A 16 5.87 -37.07 -4.52
CA THR A 16 4.48 -37.08 -4.03
C THR A 16 4.33 -36.31 -2.74
N LEU A 17 5.25 -36.49 -1.80
CA LEU A 17 5.28 -35.73 -0.56
C LEU A 17 5.45 -34.22 -0.83
N VAL A 18 6.32 -33.83 -1.76
CA VAL A 18 6.49 -32.41 -2.14
C VAL A 18 5.21 -31.83 -2.75
N ILE A 19 4.55 -32.55 -3.66
CA ILE A 19 3.30 -32.11 -4.28
C ILE A 19 2.19 -31.97 -3.23
N ILE A 20 2.07 -32.91 -2.30
CA ILE A 20 1.07 -32.86 -1.22
C ILE A 20 1.31 -31.65 -0.30
N ILE A 21 2.57 -31.38 0.07
CA ILE A 21 2.92 -30.23 0.91
C ILE A 21 2.61 -28.92 0.16
N ALA A 22 3.04 -28.80 -1.09
CA ALA A 22 2.79 -27.61 -1.90
C ALA A 22 1.29 -27.37 -2.14
N GLY A 23 0.53 -28.42 -2.43
CA GLY A 23 -0.91 -28.36 -2.62
C GLY A 23 -1.66 -27.96 -1.34
N THR A 24 -1.38 -28.65 -0.23
CA THR A 24 -2.00 -28.35 1.06
C THR A 24 -1.66 -26.92 1.53
N SER A 25 -0.41 -26.50 1.40
CA SER A 25 0.03 -25.14 1.74
C SER A 25 -0.67 -24.09 0.88
N THR A 26 -0.79 -24.31 -0.43
CA THR A 26 -1.48 -23.39 -1.35
C THR A 26 -2.96 -23.24 -1.00
N ILE A 27 -3.66 -24.34 -0.72
CA ILE A 27 -5.08 -24.32 -0.33
C ILE A 27 -5.25 -23.58 1.00
N TRP A 28 -4.39 -23.85 1.97
CA TRP A 28 -4.43 -23.20 3.27
C TRP A 28 -4.19 -21.69 3.13
N MET A 29 -3.16 -21.27 2.40
CA MET A 29 -2.88 -19.87 2.12
C MET A 29 -4.03 -19.18 1.41
N TYR A 30 -4.65 -19.86 0.43
CA TYR A 30 -5.81 -19.31 -0.27
C TYR A 30 -6.97 -18.99 0.66
N LYS A 31 -7.28 -19.92 1.59
CA LYS A 31 -8.32 -19.70 2.60
C LYS A 31 -7.97 -18.50 3.49
N GLU A 32 -6.73 -18.43 3.96
CA GLU A 32 -6.28 -17.36 4.86
C GLU A 32 -6.30 -15.99 4.18
N PHE A 33 -5.74 -15.86 2.97
CA PHE A 33 -5.75 -14.61 2.23
C PHE A 33 -7.15 -14.16 1.87
N LYS A 34 -8.05 -15.09 1.51
CA LYS A 34 -9.46 -14.77 1.24
C LYS A 34 -10.14 -14.20 2.48
N GLU A 35 -9.95 -14.83 3.64
CA GLU A 35 -10.55 -14.37 4.89
C GLU A 35 -10.01 -12.99 5.28
N MET A 36 -8.69 -12.79 5.20
CA MET A 36 -8.06 -11.50 5.48
C MET A 36 -8.55 -10.38 4.54
N ILE A 37 -8.73 -10.65 3.24
CA ILE A 37 -9.27 -9.67 2.28
C ILE A 37 -10.71 -9.30 2.66
N ASN A 38 -11.54 -10.29 2.99
CA ASN A 38 -12.92 -10.05 3.39
C ASN A 38 -13.01 -9.22 4.67
N GLN A 39 -12.20 -9.55 5.68
CA GLN A 39 -12.15 -8.79 6.94
C GLN A 39 -11.67 -7.35 6.70
N ASN A 40 -10.65 -7.15 5.86
CA ASN A 40 -10.16 -5.83 5.50
C ASN A 40 -11.21 -5.00 4.75
N ASN A 41 -11.97 -5.60 3.83
CA ASN A 41 -13.05 -4.90 3.12
C ASN A 41 -14.18 -4.51 4.07
N LYS A 42 -14.60 -5.41 4.97
CA LYS A 42 -15.57 -5.09 6.02
C LYS A 42 -15.09 -3.94 6.92
N ALA A 43 -13.84 -3.97 7.35
CA ALA A 43 -13.24 -2.91 8.15
C ALA A 43 -13.21 -1.56 7.40
N LYS A 44 -12.88 -1.56 6.10
CA LYS A 44 -12.91 -0.36 5.26
C LYS A 44 -14.32 0.20 5.11
N ILE A 45 -15.31 -0.65 4.84
CA ILE A 45 -16.72 -0.24 4.74
C ILE A 45 -17.19 0.36 6.07
N ASN A 46 -16.86 -0.27 7.20
CA ASN A 46 -17.19 0.25 8.52
C ASN A 46 -16.55 1.63 8.77
N ASN A 47 -15.28 1.81 8.41
CA ASN A 47 -14.60 3.10 8.52
C ASN A 47 -15.26 4.18 7.62
N ILE A 48 -15.64 3.83 6.39
CA ILE A 48 -16.35 4.75 5.49
C ILE A 48 -17.72 5.11 6.06
N ASN A 49 -18.49 4.13 6.55
CA ASN A 49 -19.79 4.37 7.17
C ASN A 49 -19.67 5.28 8.39
N GLU A 50 -18.62 5.11 9.20
CA GLU A 50 -18.37 5.97 10.35
C GLU A 50 -18.04 7.40 9.93
N LYS A 51 -17.21 7.58 8.89
CA LYS A 51 -16.96 8.92 8.31
C LYS A 51 -18.24 9.56 7.78
N ILE A 52 -19.04 8.82 7.01
CA ILE A 52 -20.33 9.34 6.49
C ILE A 52 -21.22 9.77 7.65
N ARG A 53 -21.35 8.95 8.71
CA ARG A 53 -22.13 9.29 9.92
C ARG A 53 -21.68 10.60 10.54
N VAL A 54 -20.36 10.77 10.72
CA VAL A 54 -19.75 12.00 11.25
C VAL A 54 -20.05 13.20 10.35
N TYR A 55 -19.83 13.07 9.03
CA TYR A 55 -20.08 14.13 8.07
C TYR A 55 -21.56 14.54 8.01
N SER A 56 -22.49 13.59 8.04
CA SER A 56 -23.93 13.87 8.07
C SER A 56 -24.35 14.60 9.35
N GLN A 57 -23.80 14.21 10.52
CA GLN A 57 -24.06 14.90 11.78
C GLN A 57 -23.50 16.33 11.80
N LEU A 58 -22.33 16.53 11.21
CA LEU A 58 -21.71 17.85 11.07
C LEU A 58 -22.52 18.72 10.11
N GLN A 59 -22.93 18.17 8.96
CA GLN A 59 -23.78 18.85 7.98
C GLN A 59 -25.10 19.31 8.61
N ALA A 60 -25.80 18.42 9.33
CA ALA A 60 -27.05 18.74 10.00
C ALA A 60 -26.89 19.84 11.07
N SER A 61 -25.81 19.78 11.85
CA SER A 61 -25.53 20.78 12.89
C SER A 61 -25.18 22.15 12.30
N THR A 62 -24.47 22.15 11.17
CA THR A 62 -24.08 23.36 10.44
C THR A 62 -25.29 24.01 9.77
N ALA A 63 -26.13 23.21 9.12
CA ALA A 63 -27.38 23.67 8.51
C ALA A 63 -28.33 24.25 9.57
N GLY A 64 -28.44 23.62 10.74
CA GLY A 64 -29.22 24.13 11.86
C GLY A 64 -28.74 25.51 12.33
N LEU A 65 -27.43 25.70 12.46
CA LEU A 65 -26.86 26.99 12.86
C LEU A 65 -26.99 28.08 11.77
N LEU A 66 -26.92 27.71 10.49
CA LEU A 66 -27.14 28.64 9.38
C LEU A 66 -28.60 29.11 9.32
N HIS A 67 -29.55 28.24 9.68
CA HIS A 67 -30.96 28.59 9.77
C HIS A 67 -31.25 29.50 10.97
N ASP A 68 -30.63 29.24 12.12
CA ASP A 68 -30.82 30.01 13.35
C ASP A 68 -29.51 30.64 13.86
N LYS A 69 -29.11 31.72 13.16
CA LYS A 69 -27.80 32.39 13.32
C LYS A 69 -27.55 33.00 14.71
N GLY A 70 -28.59 33.12 15.55
CA GLY A 70 -28.52 33.74 16.88
C GLY A 70 -28.43 32.74 18.05
N HIS A 71 -28.65 31.45 17.81
CA HIS A 71 -28.73 30.46 18.88
C HIS A 71 -27.35 30.06 19.41
N ARG A 72 -26.97 30.66 20.55
CA ARG A 72 -25.69 30.40 21.24
C ARG A 72 -25.48 28.92 21.58
N GLU A 73 -26.55 28.19 21.90
CA GLU A 73 -26.49 26.76 22.20
C GLU A 73 -26.14 25.91 20.96
N LEU A 74 -26.69 26.24 19.79
CA LEU A 74 -26.36 25.56 18.53
C LEU A 74 -24.90 25.80 18.14
N LYS A 75 -24.39 27.01 18.38
CA LYS A 75 -22.98 27.34 18.14
C LYS A 75 -22.05 26.53 19.04
N LEU A 76 -22.36 26.42 20.34
CA LEU A 76 -21.58 25.60 21.28
C LEU A 76 -21.66 24.11 20.95
N SER A 77 -22.84 23.62 20.57
CA SER A 77 -23.04 22.23 20.14
C SER A 77 -22.21 21.88 18.90
N LEU A 78 -22.18 22.78 17.90
CA LEU A 78 -21.38 22.60 16.69
C LEU A 78 -19.89 22.53 17.03
N ILE A 79 -19.40 23.46 17.86
CA ILE A 79 -17.99 23.50 18.29
C ILE A 79 -17.57 22.20 18.99
N ASN A 80 -18.39 21.71 19.93
CA ASN A 80 -18.11 20.47 20.65
C ASN A 80 -18.06 19.28 19.69
N LYS A 81 -19.05 19.17 18.79
CA LYS A 81 -19.09 18.12 17.77
C LYS A 81 -17.87 18.15 16.86
N ILE A 82 -17.43 19.34 16.44
CA ILE A 82 -16.22 19.45 15.62
C ILE A 82 -14.97 19.00 16.38
N GLY A 83 -14.87 19.32 17.68
CA GLY A 83 -13.82 18.83 18.55
C GLY A 83 -13.78 17.29 18.58
N ASP A 84 -14.92 16.67 18.83
CA ASP A 84 -15.06 15.21 18.90
C ASP A 84 -14.76 14.52 17.56
N PHE A 85 -15.13 15.17 16.44
CA PHE A 85 -15.01 14.63 15.10
C PHE A 85 -13.70 14.97 14.40
N SER A 86 -12.87 15.84 14.99
CA SER A 86 -11.61 16.30 14.41
C SER A 86 -10.78 15.16 13.78
N PRO A 87 -10.58 13.98 14.40
CA PRO A 87 -9.79 12.89 13.82
C PRO A 87 -10.30 12.38 12.46
N PHE A 88 -11.60 12.50 12.18
CA PHE A 88 -12.25 11.96 10.98
C PHE A 88 -12.35 12.97 9.83
N LEU A 89 -12.15 14.25 10.13
CA LEU A 89 -12.25 15.34 9.15
C LEU A 89 -11.03 15.37 8.21
N SER A 90 -11.29 15.76 6.96
CA SER A 90 -10.23 16.06 5.99
C SER A 90 -9.46 17.32 6.39
N GLU A 91 -8.26 17.47 5.85
CA GLU A 91 -7.40 18.62 6.16
C GLU A 91 -8.06 19.94 5.73
N ASP A 92 -8.77 19.93 4.60
CA ASP A 92 -9.50 21.09 4.09
C ASP A 92 -10.64 21.50 5.03
N VAL A 93 -11.46 20.54 5.48
CA VAL A 93 -12.55 20.80 6.44
C VAL A 93 -12.00 21.30 7.78
N ARG A 94 -10.88 20.73 8.27
CA ARG A 94 -10.23 21.21 9.50
C ARG A 94 -9.75 22.66 9.38
N ARG A 95 -9.21 23.07 8.24
CA ARG A 95 -8.80 24.47 8.01
C ARG A 95 -10.00 25.41 8.06
N VAL A 96 -11.08 25.06 7.37
CA VAL A 96 -12.32 25.88 7.37
C VAL A 96 -12.92 25.98 8.77
N VAL A 97 -12.91 24.89 9.55
CA VAL A 97 -13.30 24.89 10.97
C VAL A 97 -12.45 25.86 11.79
N MET A 98 -11.13 25.83 11.62
CA MET A 98 -10.22 26.71 12.35
C MET A 98 -10.48 28.18 12.00
N ASP A 99 -10.74 28.48 10.73
CA ASP A 99 -11.06 29.83 10.28
C ASP A 99 -12.41 30.29 10.82
N TYR A 100 -13.43 29.42 10.84
CA TYR A 100 -14.70 29.69 11.51
C TYR A 100 -14.52 29.97 13.00
N HIS A 101 -13.65 29.22 13.69
CA HIS A 101 -13.34 29.46 15.10
C HIS A 101 -12.67 30.81 15.37
N ARG A 102 -11.79 31.27 14.46
CA ARG A 102 -11.05 32.51 14.59
C ARG A 102 -11.89 33.74 14.28
N TYR A 103 -12.64 33.69 13.18
CA TYR A 103 -13.34 34.85 12.64
C TYR A 103 -14.84 34.87 12.99
N GLY A 104 -15.43 33.71 13.26
CA GLY A 104 -16.85 33.60 13.63
C GLY A 104 -17.84 33.97 12.51
N ASP A 105 -17.37 34.10 11.27
CA ASP A 105 -18.19 34.50 10.12
C ASP A 105 -19.01 33.31 9.58
N PRO A 106 -20.34 33.45 9.43
CA PRO A 106 -21.20 32.43 8.80
C PRO A 106 -20.77 31.99 7.40
N ALA A 107 -20.03 32.80 6.64
CA ALA A 107 -19.53 32.41 5.31
C ALA A 107 -18.62 31.17 5.35
N TYR A 108 -17.88 30.97 6.44
CA TYR A 108 -17.08 29.75 6.62
C TYR A 108 -17.94 28.51 6.85
N LEU A 109 -19.15 28.64 7.39
CA LEU A 109 -20.08 27.51 7.55
C LEU A 109 -20.62 27.04 6.21
N GLU A 110 -20.92 27.96 5.29
CA GLU A 110 -21.34 27.65 3.92
C GLU A 110 -20.20 26.95 3.16
N THR A 111 -18.98 27.47 3.31
CA THR A 111 -17.77 26.84 2.74
C THR A 111 -17.55 25.44 3.31
N MET A 112 -17.77 25.25 4.63
CA MET A 112 -17.65 23.96 5.29
C MET A 112 -18.67 22.96 4.72
N LEU A 113 -19.92 23.36 4.50
CA LEU A 113 -20.94 22.50 3.87
C LEU A 113 -20.51 22.05 2.47
N ALA A 114 -19.95 22.95 1.65
CA ALA A 114 -19.48 22.61 0.31
C ALA A 114 -18.36 21.56 0.34
N PHE A 115 -17.36 21.71 1.23
CA PHE A 115 -16.30 20.70 1.39
C PHE A 115 -16.83 19.37 1.92
N ILE A 116 -17.76 19.41 2.88
CA ILE A 116 -18.41 18.21 3.42
C ILE A 116 -19.15 17.46 2.30
N GLU A 117 -19.90 18.15 1.45
CA GLU A 117 -20.64 17.52 0.36
C GLU A 117 -19.71 16.83 -0.65
N VAL A 118 -18.61 17.50 -1.01
CA VAL A 118 -17.59 16.94 -1.91
C VAL A 118 -16.97 15.68 -1.29
N ASP A 119 -16.63 15.70 0.00
CA ASP A 119 -16.03 14.55 0.66
C ASP A 119 -17.04 13.42 0.91
N MET A 120 -18.30 13.71 1.22
CA MET A 120 -19.36 12.71 1.29
C MET A 120 -19.57 12.00 -0.05
N ARG A 121 -19.58 12.73 -1.16
CA ARG A 121 -19.72 12.15 -2.50
C ARG A 121 -18.57 11.17 -2.81
N LYS A 122 -17.33 11.54 -2.48
CA LYS A 122 -16.17 10.63 -2.61
C LYS A 122 -16.32 9.40 -1.73
N LEU A 123 -16.76 9.56 -0.48
CA LEU A 123 -16.98 8.44 0.44
C LEU A 123 -18.08 7.49 -0.03
N GLU A 124 -19.16 8.01 -0.61
CA GLU A 124 -20.24 7.23 -1.20
C GLU A 124 -19.77 6.47 -2.46
N GLU A 125 -18.97 7.10 -3.32
CA GLU A 125 -18.34 6.43 -4.46
C GLU A 125 -17.42 5.30 -4.02
N ASP A 126 -16.59 5.52 -3.00
CA ASP A 126 -15.69 4.51 -2.45
C ASP A 126 -16.47 3.37 -1.79
N LYS A 127 -17.53 3.69 -1.04
CA LYS A 127 -18.46 2.69 -0.48
C LYS A 127 -19.10 1.86 -1.57
N LYS A 128 -19.58 2.49 -2.64
CA LYS A 128 -20.20 1.80 -3.79
C LYS A 128 -19.23 0.83 -4.42
N ARG A 129 -18.00 1.26 -4.73
CA ARG A 129 -16.94 0.41 -5.29
C ARG A 129 -16.59 -0.79 -4.40
N LEU A 130 -16.53 -0.58 -3.09
CA LEU A 130 -16.27 -1.65 -2.12
C LEU A 130 -17.47 -2.59 -1.96
N SER A 131 -18.70 -2.08 -2.05
CA SER A 131 -19.91 -2.88 -1.96
C SER A 131 -20.15 -3.73 -3.22
N GLU A 132 -19.84 -3.20 -4.40
CA GLU A 132 -19.85 -3.94 -5.66
C GLU A 132 -18.87 -5.13 -5.62
N TYR A 133 -17.74 -4.98 -4.92
CA TYR A 133 -16.82 -6.09 -4.66
C TYR A 133 -17.45 -7.21 -3.83
N ASP A 134 -18.53 -7.00 -3.06
CA ASP A 134 -19.24 -8.06 -2.33
C ASP A 134 -20.55 -8.49 -3.03
N SER A 135 -21.21 -7.62 -3.78
CA SER A 135 -22.53 -7.88 -4.38
C SER A 135 -22.58 -8.15 -5.88
N SER A 136 -21.51 -7.89 -6.64
CA SER A 136 -21.48 -8.15 -8.10
C SER A 136 -21.80 -9.61 -8.43
N THR A 137 -22.96 -9.84 -9.05
CA THR A 137 -23.32 -11.10 -9.74
C THR A 137 -22.61 -11.24 -11.09
N ASP A 138 -21.88 -10.22 -11.53
CA ASP A 138 -21.11 -10.23 -12.77
C ASP A 138 -19.97 -11.24 -12.73
N VAL A 139 -19.84 -12.00 -13.82
CA VAL A 139 -18.80 -13.02 -14.02
C VAL A 139 -17.40 -12.43 -13.88
N GLU A 140 -17.19 -11.20 -14.35
CA GLU A 140 -15.92 -10.48 -14.20
C GLU A 140 -15.59 -10.19 -12.73
N GLY A 141 -16.58 -9.76 -11.95
CA GLY A 141 -16.45 -9.54 -10.51
C GLY A 141 -16.13 -10.83 -9.76
N PHE A 142 -16.77 -11.95 -10.15
CA PHE A 142 -16.48 -13.27 -9.59
C PHE A 142 -15.05 -13.74 -9.89
N ILE A 143 -14.59 -13.62 -11.14
CA ILE A 143 -13.22 -13.97 -11.55
C ILE A 143 -12.21 -13.13 -10.77
N LYS A 144 -12.46 -11.82 -10.63
CA LYS A 144 -11.58 -10.91 -9.90
C LYS A 144 -11.44 -11.31 -8.43
N ARG A 145 -12.56 -11.58 -7.74
CA ARG A 145 -12.57 -12.07 -6.34
C ARG A 145 -11.84 -13.39 -6.17
N LEU A 146 -11.94 -14.29 -7.15
CA LEU A 146 -11.22 -15.55 -7.13
C LEU A 146 -9.71 -15.32 -7.31
N SER A 147 -9.32 -14.40 -8.19
CA SER A 147 -7.92 -14.11 -8.54
C SER A 147 -7.16 -13.27 -7.50
N ASP A 148 -7.87 -12.44 -6.72
CA ASP A 148 -7.23 -11.51 -5.78
C ASP A 148 -6.44 -12.22 -4.66
N PRO A 149 -6.95 -13.30 -4.03
CA PRO A 149 -6.17 -14.12 -3.10
C PRO A 149 -4.99 -14.84 -3.75
N PHE A 150 -5.02 -15.11 -5.06
CA PHE A 150 -3.90 -15.76 -5.75
C PHE A 150 -2.68 -14.85 -5.92
N LYS A 151 -2.86 -13.52 -5.99
CA LYS A 151 -1.74 -12.58 -6.14
C LYS A 151 -0.67 -12.71 -5.04
N PRO A 152 -1.01 -12.65 -3.73
CA PRO A 152 -0.02 -12.84 -2.67
C PRO A 152 0.56 -14.25 -2.64
N ILE A 153 -0.25 -15.28 -2.98
CA ILE A 153 0.22 -16.67 -3.06
C ILE A 153 1.29 -16.82 -4.15
N MET A 154 1.02 -16.30 -5.34
CA MET A 154 1.97 -16.29 -6.46
C MET A 154 3.25 -15.54 -6.09
N MET A 155 3.14 -14.43 -5.37
CA MET A 155 4.30 -13.68 -4.90
C MET A 155 5.17 -14.49 -3.93
N ILE A 156 4.55 -15.22 -3.00
CA ILE A 156 5.26 -16.10 -2.06
C ILE A 156 5.93 -17.27 -2.80
N TRP A 157 5.22 -17.91 -3.72
CA TRP A 157 5.81 -18.99 -4.54
C TRP A 157 6.97 -18.49 -5.39
N LEU A 158 6.85 -17.32 -6.02
CA LEU A 158 7.93 -16.71 -6.78
C LEU A 158 9.15 -16.42 -5.90
N LEU A 159 8.93 -15.92 -4.68
CA LEU A 159 10.00 -15.70 -3.70
C LEU A 159 10.66 -17.00 -3.24
N LEU A 160 9.88 -18.05 -2.97
CA LEU A 160 10.41 -19.37 -2.62
C LEU A 160 11.23 -19.97 -3.76
N TRP A 161 10.74 -19.89 -4.99
CA TRP A 161 11.47 -20.30 -6.19
C TRP A 161 12.76 -19.52 -6.38
N PHE A 162 12.71 -18.19 -6.21
CA PHE A 162 13.89 -17.34 -6.28
C PHE A 162 14.96 -17.73 -5.24
N LEU A 163 14.55 -17.98 -3.98
CA LEU A 163 15.46 -18.43 -2.92
C LEU A 163 16.03 -19.82 -3.20
N LEU A 164 15.21 -20.75 -3.70
CA LEU A 164 15.64 -22.12 -4.00
C LEU A 164 16.64 -22.15 -5.16
N LEU A 165 16.38 -21.43 -6.25
CA LEU A 165 17.33 -21.28 -7.36
C LEU A 165 18.62 -20.60 -6.89
N GLY A 166 18.50 -19.58 -6.05
CA GLY A 166 19.64 -18.92 -5.44
C GLY A 166 20.48 -19.86 -4.57
N TYR A 167 19.83 -20.70 -3.77
CA TYR A 167 20.48 -21.69 -2.92
C TYR A 167 21.20 -22.79 -3.74
N ILE A 168 20.57 -23.29 -4.81
CA ILE A 168 21.20 -24.26 -5.72
C ILE A 168 22.45 -23.63 -6.35
N LYS A 169 22.34 -22.40 -6.87
CA LYS A 169 23.49 -21.69 -7.44
C LYS A 169 24.58 -21.47 -6.40
N TYR A 170 24.22 -21.14 -5.16
CA TYR A 170 25.16 -20.98 -4.06
C TYR A 170 25.91 -22.28 -3.72
N GLN A 171 25.21 -23.41 -3.66
CA GLN A 171 25.82 -24.71 -3.36
C GLN A 171 26.69 -25.25 -4.51
N SER A 172 26.38 -24.89 -5.75
CA SER A 172 27.18 -25.29 -6.93
C SER A 172 28.57 -24.67 -7.00
N GLN A 173 28.89 -23.71 -6.13
CA GLN A 173 30.19 -23.05 -6.13
C GLN A 173 31.16 -23.77 -5.19
N ASP A 174 32.34 -24.10 -5.69
CA ASP A 174 33.36 -24.81 -4.91
C ASP A 174 34.12 -23.89 -3.95
N THR A 175 34.34 -22.63 -4.34
CA THR A 175 35.12 -21.66 -3.55
C THR A 175 34.24 -20.71 -2.75
N TRP A 176 34.71 -20.33 -1.57
CA TRP A 176 33.99 -19.38 -0.70
C TRP A 176 33.87 -17.98 -1.34
N TYR A 177 34.86 -17.56 -2.13
CA TYR A 177 34.81 -16.29 -2.86
C TYR A 177 33.68 -16.28 -3.89
N SER A 178 33.53 -17.34 -4.69
CA SER A 178 32.43 -17.46 -5.65
C SER A 178 31.06 -17.51 -4.96
N LYS A 179 30.97 -18.15 -3.78
CA LYS A 179 29.77 -18.13 -2.94
C LYS A 179 29.36 -16.71 -2.52
N LEU A 180 30.32 -15.86 -2.16
CA LEU A 180 30.06 -14.45 -1.85
C LEU A 180 29.57 -13.65 -3.06
N PHE A 181 30.10 -13.93 -4.26
CA PHE A 181 29.60 -13.29 -5.49
C PHE A 181 28.15 -13.70 -5.80
N VAL A 182 27.81 -14.98 -5.64
CA VAL A 182 26.42 -15.44 -5.82
C VAL A 182 25.49 -14.82 -4.76
N GLY A 183 25.93 -14.75 -3.49
CA GLY A 183 25.15 -14.13 -2.42
C GLY A 183 24.89 -12.64 -2.64
N SER A 184 25.94 -11.90 -3.04
CA SER A 184 25.81 -10.46 -3.37
C SER A 184 24.96 -10.21 -4.62
N PHE A 185 25.01 -11.10 -5.62
CA PHE A 185 24.12 -11.06 -6.77
C PHE A 185 22.65 -11.24 -6.40
N LEU A 186 22.32 -12.27 -5.60
CA LEU A 186 20.95 -12.55 -5.19
C LEU A 186 20.35 -11.41 -4.36
N THR A 187 21.13 -10.90 -3.41
CA THR A 187 20.72 -9.75 -2.59
C THR A 187 20.57 -8.48 -3.44
N SER A 188 21.44 -8.26 -4.42
CA SER A 188 21.34 -7.13 -5.36
C SER A 188 20.08 -7.18 -6.22
N ILE A 189 19.70 -8.36 -6.73
CA ILE A 189 18.42 -8.54 -7.45
C ILE A 189 17.24 -8.26 -6.52
N PHE A 190 17.27 -8.81 -5.30
CA PHE A 190 16.18 -8.65 -4.33
C PHE A 190 15.95 -7.18 -3.95
N VAL A 191 17.02 -6.43 -3.67
CA VAL A 191 16.96 -4.99 -3.39
C VAL A 191 16.39 -4.22 -4.58
N SER A 192 16.80 -4.58 -5.80
CA SER A 192 16.28 -3.95 -7.03
C SER A 192 14.79 -4.21 -7.21
N ALA A 193 14.32 -5.44 -6.96
CA ALA A 193 12.91 -5.80 -7.05
C ALA A 193 12.06 -4.99 -6.03
N ILE A 194 12.55 -4.84 -4.79
CA ILE A 194 11.89 -3.99 -3.78
C ILE A 194 11.86 -2.52 -4.24
N ALA A 195 12.95 -2.02 -4.83
CA ALA A 195 13.01 -0.65 -5.34
C ALA A 195 11.97 -0.42 -6.47
N ILE A 196 11.78 -1.39 -7.37
CA ILE A 196 10.72 -1.33 -8.40
C ILE A 196 9.33 -1.24 -7.75
N LEU A 197 9.04 -2.10 -6.76
CA LEU A 197 7.76 -2.07 -6.05
C LEU A 197 7.53 -0.73 -5.33
N ALA A 198 8.58 -0.16 -4.74
CA ALA A 198 8.53 1.15 -4.10
C ALA A 198 8.23 2.27 -5.12
N VAL A 199 8.86 2.23 -6.30
CA VAL A 199 8.60 3.18 -7.39
C VAL A 199 7.16 3.07 -7.88
N ILE A 200 6.64 1.86 -8.11
CA ILE A 200 5.23 1.64 -8.52
C ILE A 200 4.27 2.25 -7.50
N THR A 201 4.55 2.03 -6.21
CA THR A 201 3.73 2.56 -5.11
C THR A 201 3.76 4.09 -5.08
N LEU A 202 4.93 4.69 -5.31
CA LEU A 202 5.12 6.13 -5.32
C LEU A 202 4.45 6.81 -6.53
N ILE A 203 4.42 6.14 -7.69
CA ILE A 203 3.64 6.61 -8.85
C ILE A 203 2.15 6.65 -8.50
N LYS A 204 1.63 5.56 -7.90
CA LYS A 204 0.21 5.43 -7.59
C LYS A 204 -0.28 6.43 -6.55
N SER A 205 0.57 6.82 -5.59
CA SER A 205 0.20 7.76 -4.52
C SER A 205 0.16 9.23 -4.98
N ASN A 206 0.52 9.53 -6.23
CA ASN A 206 0.45 10.86 -6.84
C ASN A 206 1.10 11.98 -6.00
N VAL A 207 2.04 11.63 -5.12
CA VAL A 207 2.67 12.58 -4.19
C VAL A 207 3.61 13.49 -4.96
N ARG A 208 3.20 14.74 -5.13
CA ARG A 208 3.92 15.77 -5.88
C ARG A 208 5.04 16.36 -5.03
N ASP A 209 6.12 15.62 -4.88
CA ASP A 209 7.23 16.00 -3.98
C ASP A 209 8.31 16.82 -4.72
N LYS A 210 8.65 18.03 -4.21
CA LYS A 210 9.73 18.88 -4.75
C LYS A 210 11.08 18.15 -4.64
N GLY A 211 11.90 18.06 -5.69
CA GLY A 211 13.13 17.23 -5.72
C GLY A 211 12.95 15.85 -6.36
N ARG A 212 11.92 15.71 -7.19
CA ARG A 212 11.56 14.50 -7.97
C ARG A 212 12.78 13.97 -8.74
N THR A 213 13.42 14.78 -9.57
CA THR A 213 14.46 14.33 -10.51
C THR A 213 15.58 13.52 -9.85
N TYR A 214 16.17 14.00 -8.76
CA TYR A 214 17.28 13.31 -8.09
C TYR A 214 16.86 11.98 -7.43
N LYS A 215 15.67 11.94 -6.81
CA LYS A 215 15.13 10.68 -6.23
C LYS A 215 14.89 9.63 -7.30
N TRP A 216 14.36 10.04 -8.45
CA TRP A 216 14.10 9.16 -9.59
C TRP A 216 15.41 8.63 -10.19
N PHE A 217 16.46 9.46 -10.29
CA PHE A 217 17.80 8.99 -10.68
C PHE A 217 18.36 7.95 -9.71
N LEU A 218 18.25 8.19 -8.39
CA LEU A 218 18.71 7.21 -7.39
C LEU A 218 17.96 5.88 -7.48
N PHE A 219 16.63 5.91 -7.66
CA PHE A 219 15.86 4.69 -7.90
C PHE A 219 16.29 3.99 -9.19
N GLY A 220 16.47 4.74 -10.28
CA GLY A 220 16.96 4.18 -11.54
C GLY A 220 18.32 3.49 -11.38
N TYR A 221 19.23 4.09 -10.62
CA TYR A 221 20.55 3.52 -10.36
C TYR A 221 20.48 2.24 -9.52
N ILE A 222 19.65 2.20 -8.48
CA ILE A 222 19.41 0.97 -7.71
C ILE A 222 18.85 -0.13 -8.62
N ILE A 223 17.88 0.18 -9.48
CA ILE A 223 17.24 -0.80 -10.37
C ILE A 223 18.20 -1.33 -11.44
N LEU A 224 19.07 -0.47 -11.98
CA LEU A 224 20.01 -0.83 -13.04
C LEU A 224 21.30 -1.47 -12.52
N SER A 225 21.67 -1.27 -11.26
CA SER A 225 22.91 -1.82 -10.69
C SER A 225 23.13 -3.34 -10.88
N PRO A 226 22.14 -4.25 -10.71
CA PRO A 226 22.39 -5.69 -10.94
C PRO A 226 22.75 -6.02 -12.40
N VAL A 227 22.51 -5.11 -13.36
CA VAL A 227 22.89 -5.32 -14.77
C VAL A 227 24.41 -5.39 -14.93
N LEU A 228 25.17 -4.69 -14.09
CA LEU A 228 26.64 -4.74 -14.09
C LEU A 228 27.19 -6.15 -13.88
N ILE A 229 26.43 -7.01 -13.22
CA ILE A 229 26.83 -8.38 -12.88
C ILE A 229 26.83 -9.27 -14.12
N PHE A 230 26.04 -8.94 -15.15
CA PHE A 230 26.08 -9.64 -16.44
C PHE A 230 27.36 -9.35 -17.25
N ILE A 231 28.07 -8.26 -16.95
CA ILE A 231 29.33 -7.92 -17.63
C ILE A 231 30.48 -8.73 -17.04
N TYR A 232 30.56 -8.81 -15.70
CA TYR A 232 31.58 -9.57 -14.99
C TYR A 232 31.09 -9.97 -13.60
N GLU A 233 31.16 -11.25 -13.26
CA GLU A 233 30.61 -11.79 -12.01
C GLU A 233 31.26 -11.18 -10.75
N GLY A 234 32.54 -10.78 -10.83
CA GLY A 234 33.25 -10.11 -9.73
C GLY A 234 32.74 -8.69 -9.43
N LEU A 235 31.92 -8.10 -10.31
CA LEU A 235 31.27 -6.79 -10.05
C LEU A 235 30.04 -6.92 -9.14
N SER A 236 29.64 -8.12 -8.75
CA SER A 236 28.50 -8.37 -7.84
C SER A 236 28.60 -7.62 -6.51
N ILE A 237 29.79 -7.59 -5.90
CA ILE A 237 30.03 -6.84 -4.67
C ILE A 237 29.91 -5.34 -4.91
N LEU A 238 30.48 -4.83 -6.01
CA LEU A 238 30.41 -3.42 -6.36
C LEU A 238 28.97 -2.98 -6.62
N SER A 239 28.18 -3.78 -7.33
CA SER A 239 26.73 -3.54 -7.52
C SER A 239 26.03 -3.38 -6.16
N LEU A 240 26.24 -4.30 -5.23
CA LEU A 240 25.63 -4.23 -3.90
C LEU A 240 26.08 -2.99 -3.11
N VAL A 241 27.37 -2.64 -3.13
CA VAL A 241 27.89 -1.42 -2.50
C VAL A 241 27.22 -0.18 -3.09
N THR A 242 27.09 -0.11 -4.43
CA THR A 242 26.44 1.03 -5.09
C THR A 242 24.96 1.16 -4.70
N GLN A 243 24.25 0.05 -4.52
CA GLN A 243 22.87 0.06 -4.02
C GLN A 243 22.78 0.56 -2.58
N ILE A 244 23.66 0.09 -1.68
CA ILE A 244 23.69 0.53 -0.28
C ILE A 244 23.94 2.04 -0.19
N VAL A 245 24.93 2.55 -0.92
CA VAL A 245 25.25 3.99 -0.95
C VAL A 245 24.05 4.80 -1.47
N SER A 246 23.43 4.34 -2.55
CA SER A 246 22.25 5.02 -3.14
C SER A 246 21.06 5.03 -2.18
N PHE A 247 20.83 3.93 -1.47
CA PHE A 247 19.78 3.82 -0.47
C PHE A 247 20.03 4.73 0.73
N TYR A 248 21.27 4.80 1.22
CA TYR A 248 21.68 5.73 2.27
C TYR A 248 21.43 7.20 1.88
N LEU A 249 21.79 7.58 0.64
CA LEU A 249 21.52 8.92 0.11
C LEU A 249 20.02 9.23 0.03
N LEU A 250 19.19 8.27 -0.38
CA LEU A 250 17.72 8.41 -0.39
C LEU A 250 17.18 8.72 1.01
N ILE A 251 17.64 7.98 2.04
CA ILE A 251 17.21 8.20 3.44
C ILE A 251 17.64 9.60 3.92
N ARG A 252 18.88 10.00 3.63
CA ARG A 252 19.40 11.31 4.07
C ARG A 252 18.58 12.47 3.49
N ILE A 253 18.17 12.38 2.23
CA ILE A 253 17.33 13.39 1.58
C ILE A 253 15.94 13.46 2.22
N GLN A 254 15.36 12.32 2.60
CA GLN A 254 14.07 12.31 3.29
C GLN A 254 14.17 12.93 4.68
N LYS A 255 15.24 12.65 5.44
CA LYS A 255 15.47 13.23 6.77
C LYS A 255 15.69 14.74 6.72
N ASN A 256 16.48 15.24 5.77
CA ASN A 256 16.74 16.68 5.66
C ASN A 256 15.47 17.49 5.35
N LYS A 257 14.50 16.93 4.61
CA LYS A 257 13.21 17.58 4.41
C LYS A 257 12.37 17.68 5.69
N LYS A 258 12.40 16.64 6.52
CA LYS A 258 11.64 16.61 7.78
C LYS A 258 12.16 17.65 8.78
N ASN A 259 13.46 17.97 8.71
CA ASN A 259 14.10 19.01 9.51
C ASN A 259 13.97 20.43 8.91
N MET A 260 13.41 20.57 7.69
CA MET A 260 13.23 21.85 6.99
C MET A 260 11.75 22.31 6.97
N ILE A 261 10.95 21.82 7.94
CA ILE A 261 9.57 22.28 8.20
C ILE A 261 9.52 23.23 9.41
N ILE A 262 10.67 23.68 9.92
CA ILE A 262 10.73 24.66 11.00
C ILE A 262 11.35 25.94 10.44
N THR A 263 10.62 27.03 10.68
CA THR A 263 10.92 28.46 10.44
C THR A 263 11.04 28.93 9.00
N PHE A 264 9.98 29.56 8.52
CA PHE A 264 10.09 30.92 8.01
C PHE A 264 9.09 31.77 8.80
N ASP A 265 9.64 32.69 9.60
CA ASP A 265 8.96 33.91 10.03
C ASP A 265 8.49 34.72 8.81
#